data_AF-A0A2N2IIC1-F1
#
_entry.id   AF-A0A2N2IIC1-F1
#
_cell.length_a   1.000
_cell.length_b   1.000
_cell.length_c   1.000
_cell.angle_alpha   90.00
_cell.angle_beta   90.00
_cell.angle_gamma   90.00
#
_symmetry.space_group_name_H-M   'P 1'
#
loop_
_entity.id
_entity.type
_entity.pdbx_description
1 polymer ?
#
loop_
_entity_poly.entity_id
_entity_poly.type
_entity_poly.pdbx_seq_one_letter_code
_entity_poly.pdbx_strand_id
1 'polypeptide(L)'
;MLSTILVIPGIIFLSVAARLCVQTWRQVPLSLAGKWQALTGLILFFIAGYLFFIVIQVRQLVFPVEIVTGLVFLGGSLFVFLVISLSKLTIAKVRDADKEILRSNTALVQKNTELEREIVARLEAEGRAKARLQHLTTLHGIDLVITASLDLRLTMKLFLEQTVSQL
;
A
#
# COMPACT_ATOMS: atom_id res chain seq x y z
N MET A 1 53.68 0.16 8.74
CA MET A 1 53.11 0.76 9.96
C MET A 1 51.90 1.64 9.66
N LEU A 2 52.05 2.77 8.96
CA LEU A 2 50.94 3.70 8.64
C LEU A 2 49.81 3.03 7.83
N SER A 3 50.17 2.21 6.85
CA SER A 3 49.22 1.44 6.02
C SER A 3 48.45 0.38 6.83
N THR A 4 49.07 -0.25 7.83
CA THR A 4 48.44 -1.28 8.67
C THR A 4 47.34 -0.70 9.57
N ILE A 5 47.56 0.51 10.10
CA ILE A 5 46.58 1.23 10.92
C ILE A 5 45.35 1.60 10.08
N LEU A 6 45.53 1.94 8.80
CA LEU A 6 44.44 2.31 7.89
C LEU A 6 43.60 1.10 7.41
N VAL A 7 44.20 -0.09 7.35
CA VAL A 7 43.53 -1.31 6.88
C VAL A 7 42.59 -1.93 7.94
N ILE A 8 42.92 -1.80 9.23
CA ILE A 8 42.10 -2.35 10.33
C ILE A 8 40.65 -1.82 10.32
N PRO A 9 40.41 -0.49 10.23
CA PRO A 9 39.06 0.06 10.06
C PRO A 9 38.34 -0.50 8.83
N GLY A 10 39.06 -0.70 7.72
CA GLY A 10 38.51 -1.24 6.48
C GLY A 10 37.97 -2.67 6.65
N ILE A 11 38.70 -3.54 7.35
CA ILE A 11 38.26 -4.91 7.64
C ILE A 11 37.02 -4.91 8.53
N ILE A 12 36.96 -4.04 9.55
CA ILE A 12 35.80 -3.92 10.43
C ILE A 12 34.57 -3.50 9.62
N PHE A 13 34.72 -2.48 8.77
CA PHE A 13 33.63 -1.96 7.96
C PHE A 13 33.11 -3.02 6.96
N LEU A 14 34.01 -3.74 6.30
CA LEU A 14 33.65 -4.84 5.40
C LEU A 14 32.97 -6.00 6.12
N SER A 15 33.40 -6.30 7.35
CA SER A 15 32.77 -7.35 8.16
C SER A 15 31.34 -7.00 8.54
N VAL A 16 31.08 -5.73 8.88
CA VAL A 16 29.72 -5.23 9.13
C VAL A 16 28.88 -5.28 7.86
N ALA A 17 29.43 -4.83 6.72
CA ALA A 17 28.76 -4.88 5.42
C ALA A 17 28.42 -6.33 5.01
N ALA A 18 29.33 -7.28 5.24
CA ALA A 18 29.10 -8.70 4.97
C ALA A 18 27.93 -9.24 5.80
N ARG A 19 27.89 -8.93 7.10
CA ARG A 19 26.80 -9.37 7.99
C ARG A 19 25.45 -8.79 7.57
N LEU A 20 25.40 -7.51 7.25
CA LEU A 20 24.17 -6.85 6.77
C LEU A 20 23.68 -7.49 5.47
N CYS A 21 24.63 -7.83 4.58
CA CYS A 21 24.33 -8.47 3.30
C CYS A 21 23.73 -9.88 3.48
N VAL A 22 24.37 -10.71 4.32
CA VAL A 22 23.91 -12.07 4.63
C VAL A 22 22.57 -12.06 5.36
N GLN A 23 22.36 -11.14 6.30
CA GLN A 23 21.11 -11.02 7.04
C GLN A 23 19.94 -10.64 6.12
N THR A 24 20.18 -9.77 5.15
CA THR A 24 19.16 -9.30 4.19
C THR A 24 18.78 -10.38 3.17
N TRP A 25 19.65 -11.36 2.91
CA TRP A 25 19.42 -12.43 1.92
C TRP A 25 18.13 -13.24 2.16
N ARG A 26 17.68 -13.42 3.42
CA ARG A 26 16.42 -14.14 3.72
C ARG A 26 15.17 -13.47 3.15
N GLN A 27 15.23 -12.20 2.79
CA GLN A 27 14.09 -11.43 2.29
C GLN A 27 14.14 -11.22 0.76
N VAL A 28 15.16 -11.75 0.08
CA VAL A 28 15.39 -11.48 -1.35
C VAL A 28 14.71 -12.57 -2.20
N PRO A 29 13.91 -12.19 -3.22
CA PRO A 29 13.28 -13.15 -4.13
C PRO A 29 14.32 -13.93 -4.96
N LEU A 30 14.04 -15.20 -5.28
CA LEU A 30 14.96 -16.11 -5.98
C LEU A 30 15.57 -15.52 -7.27
N SER A 31 14.84 -14.67 -7.99
CA SER A 31 15.31 -14.01 -9.22
C SER A 31 16.51 -13.07 -9.03
N LEU A 32 16.74 -12.56 -7.81
CA LEU A 32 17.86 -11.67 -7.46
C LEU A 32 18.94 -12.38 -6.64
N ALA A 33 18.72 -13.63 -6.23
CA ALA A 33 19.63 -14.38 -5.35
C ALA A 33 21.04 -14.50 -5.95
N GLY A 34 21.18 -14.77 -7.25
CA GLY A 34 22.48 -14.91 -7.90
C GLY A 34 23.32 -13.62 -7.85
N LYS A 35 22.70 -12.44 -8.01
CA LYS A 35 23.39 -11.14 -7.92
C LYS A 35 23.82 -10.82 -6.50
N TRP A 36 23.00 -11.19 -5.52
CA TRP A 36 23.30 -11.05 -4.10
C TRP A 36 24.40 -12.00 -3.62
N GLN A 37 24.43 -13.23 -4.14
CA GLN A 37 25.52 -14.19 -3.92
C GLN A 37 26.83 -13.67 -4.50
N ALA A 38 26.81 -13.12 -5.72
CA ALA A 38 27.98 -12.48 -6.31
C ALA A 38 28.47 -11.28 -5.49
N LEU A 39 27.56 -10.44 -4.97
CA LEU A 39 27.92 -9.32 -4.09
C LEU A 39 28.59 -9.81 -2.79
N THR A 40 28.00 -10.82 -2.16
CA THR A 40 28.52 -11.42 -0.91
C THR A 40 29.88 -12.07 -1.12
N GLY A 41 30.03 -12.81 -2.23
CA GLY A 41 31.31 -13.40 -2.64
C GLY A 41 32.38 -12.34 -2.86
N LEU A 42 32.01 -11.20 -3.46
CA LEU A 42 32.94 -10.10 -3.71
C LEU A 42 33.35 -9.39 -2.40
N ILE A 43 32.44 -9.22 -1.43
CA ILE A 43 32.78 -8.72 -0.08
C ILE A 43 33.74 -9.68 0.64
N LEU A 44 33.49 -10.99 0.58
CA LEU A 44 34.40 -12.00 1.14
C LEU A 44 35.77 -11.96 0.47
N PHE A 45 35.80 -11.79 -0.85
CA PHE A 45 37.03 -11.62 -1.62
C PHE A 45 37.84 -10.40 -1.14
N PHE A 46 37.17 -9.27 -0.88
CA PHE A 46 37.84 -8.11 -0.27
C PHE A 46 38.43 -8.41 1.09
N ILE A 47 37.65 -9.03 1.98
CA ILE A 47 38.13 -9.40 3.33
C ILE A 47 39.38 -10.29 3.23
N ALA A 48 39.36 -11.29 2.34
CA ALA A 48 40.51 -12.14 2.09
C ALA A 48 41.71 -11.35 1.56
N GLY A 49 41.50 -10.42 0.63
CA GLY A 49 42.54 -9.53 0.10
C GLY A 49 43.19 -8.65 1.17
N TYR A 50 42.39 -8.06 2.06
CA TYR A 50 42.90 -7.25 3.18
C TYR A 50 43.65 -8.09 4.22
N LEU A 51 43.17 -9.29 4.54
CA LEU A 51 43.89 -10.22 5.43
C LEU A 51 45.22 -10.66 4.81
N PHE A 52 45.22 -11.00 3.52
CA PHE A 52 46.42 -11.39 2.78
C PHE A 52 47.44 -10.25 2.73
N PHE A 53 46.99 -9.01 2.50
CA PHE A 53 47.83 -7.81 2.56
C PHE A 53 48.49 -7.64 3.94
N ILE A 54 47.74 -7.84 5.03
CA ILE A 54 48.31 -7.80 6.40
C ILE A 54 49.37 -8.89 6.57
N VAL A 55 49.11 -10.13 6.13
CA VAL A 55 50.06 -11.24 6.27
C VAL A 55 51.37 -10.94 5.53
N ILE A 56 51.31 -10.45 4.29
CA ILE A 56 52.50 -10.08 3.51
C ILE A 56 53.32 -9.03 4.27
N GLN A 57 52.66 -7.98 4.76
CA GLN A 57 53.35 -6.86 5.42
C GLN A 57 53.96 -7.28 6.78
N VAL A 58 53.27 -8.13 7.55
CA VAL A 58 53.75 -8.61 8.86
C VAL A 58 54.87 -9.64 8.71
N ARG A 59 54.76 -10.53 7.72
CA ARG A 59 55.77 -11.58 7.46
C ARG A 59 56.94 -11.11 6.61
N GLN A 60 56.94 -9.85 6.15
CA GLN A 60 57.96 -9.28 5.26
C GLN A 60 58.20 -10.17 4.02
N LEU A 61 57.11 -10.75 3.48
CA LEU A 61 57.22 -11.57 2.27
C LEU A 61 57.61 -10.68 1.09
N VAL A 62 58.56 -11.13 0.27
CA VAL A 62 59.05 -10.42 -0.93
C VAL A 62 58.03 -10.39 -2.08
N PHE A 63 56.75 -10.64 -1.77
CA PHE A 63 55.68 -10.71 -2.75
C PHE A 63 55.28 -9.28 -3.19
N PRO A 64 55.09 -9.02 -4.50
CA PRO A 64 54.70 -7.71 -4.98
C PRO A 64 53.31 -7.34 -4.48
N VAL A 65 53.24 -6.39 -3.56
CA VAL A 65 51.99 -5.87 -2.98
C VAL A 65 51.12 -5.18 -4.04
N GLU A 66 51.73 -4.73 -5.13
CA GLU A 66 51.08 -4.09 -6.27
C GLU A 66 50.08 -5.01 -6.97
N ILE A 67 50.35 -6.33 -7.01
CA ILE A 67 49.43 -7.31 -7.58
C ILE A 67 48.17 -7.43 -6.70
N VAL A 68 48.37 -7.46 -5.39
CA VAL A 68 47.27 -7.56 -4.42
C VAL A 68 46.41 -6.30 -4.48
N THR A 69 47.03 -5.11 -4.50
CA THR A 69 46.30 -3.84 -4.58
C THR A 69 45.59 -3.69 -5.92
N GLY A 70 46.23 -4.06 -7.04
CA GLY A 70 45.61 -4.05 -8.37
C GLY A 70 44.40 -4.97 -8.45
N LEU A 71 44.49 -6.17 -7.88
CA LEU A 71 43.39 -7.13 -7.86
C LEU A 71 42.22 -6.64 -6.98
N VAL A 72 42.52 -6.05 -5.83
CA VAL A 72 41.53 -5.40 -4.95
C VAL A 72 40.84 -4.23 -5.68
N PHE A 73 41.58 -3.40 -6.39
CA PHE A 73 41.01 -2.30 -7.18
C PHE A 73 40.10 -2.79 -8.31
N LEU A 74 40.49 -3.85 -9.01
CA LEU A 74 39.66 -4.47 -10.05
C LEU A 74 38.39 -5.10 -9.47
N GLY A 75 38.49 -5.75 -8.30
CA GLY A 75 37.31 -6.16 -7.54
C GLY A 75 36.40 -4.99 -7.19
N GLY A 76 36.99 -3.80 -6.95
CA GLY A 76 36.28 -2.57 -6.57
C GLY A 76 35.39 -2.05 -7.67
N SER A 77 35.91 -1.98 -8.89
CA SER A 77 35.11 -1.55 -10.04
C SER A 77 33.99 -2.54 -10.35
N LEU A 78 34.25 -3.85 -10.24
CA LEU A 78 33.23 -4.89 -10.40
C LEU A 78 32.13 -4.75 -9.32
N PHE A 79 32.51 -4.46 -8.08
CA PHE A 79 31.58 -4.27 -6.97
C PHE A 79 30.65 -3.09 -7.22
N VAL A 80 31.21 -1.92 -7.57
CA VAL A 80 30.44 -0.72 -7.88
C VAL A 80 29.48 -0.98 -9.04
N PHE A 81 29.94 -1.64 -10.11
CA PHE A 81 29.09 -2.01 -11.24
C PHE A 81 27.90 -2.89 -10.83
N LEU A 82 28.15 -3.89 -9.98
CA LEU A 82 27.12 -4.80 -9.47
C LEU A 82 26.10 -4.06 -8.60
N VAL A 83 26.56 -3.17 -7.72
CA VAL A 83 25.71 -2.32 -6.87
C VAL A 83 24.81 -1.43 -7.72
N ILE A 84 25.35 -0.72 -8.71
CA ILE A 84 24.55 0.15 -9.61
C ILE A 84 23.50 -0.68 -10.36
N SER A 85 23.88 -1.88 -10.82
CA SER A 85 22.97 -2.79 -11.53
C SER A 85 21.83 -3.29 -10.64
N LEU A 86 22.11 -3.57 -9.36
CA LEU A 86 21.11 -3.93 -8.36
C LEU A 86 20.18 -2.76 -8.05
N SER A 87 20.73 -1.55 -7.85
CA SER A 87 19.95 -0.34 -7.58
C SER A 87 18.97 -0.03 -8.71
N LYS A 88 19.38 -0.17 -9.98
CA LYS A 88 18.49 0.00 -11.13
C LYS A 88 17.31 -0.96 -11.12
N LEU A 89 17.53 -2.22 -10.75
CA LEU A 89 16.47 -3.24 -10.66
C LEU A 89 15.51 -2.95 -9.50
N THR A 90 16.02 -2.50 -8.35
CA THR A 90 15.18 -2.11 -7.21
C THR A 90 14.32 -0.89 -7.55
N ILE A 91 14.90 0.13 -8.18
CA ILE A 91 14.17 1.33 -8.62
C ILE A 91 13.08 0.98 -9.65
N ALA A 92 13.37 0.07 -10.57
CA ALA A 92 12.38 -0.39 -11.55
C ALA A 92 11.19 -1.08 -10.86
N LYS A 93 11.44 -1.96 -9.88
CA LYS A 93 10.36 -2.63 -9.12
C LYS A 93 9.54 -1.67 -8.26
N VAL A 94 10.16 -0.69 -7.61
CA VAL A 94 9.44 0.33 -6.83
C VAL A 94 8.54 1.15 -7.74
N ARG A 95 9.03 1.53 -8.92
CA ARG A 95 8.23 2.29 -9.90
C ARG A 95 7.06 1.48 -10.47
N ASP A 96 7.20 0.17 -10.60
CA ASP A 96 6.10 -0.69 -11.04
C ASP A 96 5.05 -0.87 -9.93
N ALA A 97 5.47 -0.96 -8.67
CA ALA A 97 4.56 -0.97 -7.52
C ALA A 97 3.79 0.35 -7.37
N ASP A 98 4.45 1.50 -7.57
CA ASP A 98 3.79 2.82 -7.57
C ASP A 98 2.74 2.95 -8.67
N LYS A 99 2.98 2.36 -9.86
CA LYS A 99 1.98 2.34 -10.93
C LYS A 99 0.76 1.49 -10.58
N GLU A 100 0.94 0.38 -9.87
CA GLU A 100 -0.15 -0.48 -9.44
C GLU A 100 -1.00 0.18 -8.33
N ILE A 101 -0.35 0.91 -7.42
CA ILE A 101 -1.02 1.75 -6.41
C ILE A 101 -1.82 2.86 -7.10
N LEU A 102 -1.25 3.53 -8.10
CA LEU A 102 -1.95 4.60 -8.83
C LEU A 102 -3.17 4.07 -9.62
N ARG A 103 -3.05 2.88 -10.22
CA ARG A 103 -4.20 2.20 -10.88
C ARG A 103 -5.30 1.84 -9.89
N SER A 104 -4.93 1.35 -8.71
CA SER A 104 -5.89 0.97 -7.67
C SER A 104 -6.59 2.20 -7.09
N ASN A 105 -5.85 3.30 -6.88
CA ASN A 105 -6.40 4.56 -6.38
C ASN A 105 -7.41 5.17 -7.37
N THR A 106 -7.07 5.22 -8.67
CA THR A 106 -7.98 5.72 -9.70
C THR A 106 -9.27 4.89 -9.83
N ALA A 107 -9.18 3.56 -9.73
CA ALA A 107 -10.34 2.68 -9.72
C ALA A 107 -11.22 2.90 -8.47
N LEU A 108 -10.62 3.09 -7.29
CA LEU A 108 -11.35 3.38 -6.05
C LEU A 108 -12.04 4.74 -6.11
N VAL A 109 -11.40 5.77 -6.67
CA VAL A 109 -12.01 7.09 -6.87
C VAL A 109 -13.21 6.98 -7.80
N GLN A 110 -13.09 6.25 -8.91
CA GLN A 110 -14.24 6.02 -9.80
C GLN A 110 -15.39 5.32 -9.07
N LYS A 111 -15.11 4.26 -8.32
CA LYS A 111 -16.15 3.55 -7.56
C LYS A 111 -16.79 4.40 -6.48
N ASN A 112 -16.02 5.23 -5.77
CA ASN A 112 -16.60 6.20 -4.83
C ASN A 112 -17.53 7.19 -5.54
N THR A 113 -17.12 7.76 -6.67
CA THR A 113 -17.99 8.70 -7.41
C THR A 113 -19.24 8.03 -7.98
N GLU A 114 -19.16 6.75 -8.37
CA GLU A 114 -20.30 5.97 -8.82
C GLU A 114 -21.29 5.70 -7.67
N LEU A 115 -20.77 5.27 -6.52
CA LEU A 115 -21.58 5.02 -5.32
C LEU A 115 -22.22 6.31 -4.79
N GLU A 116 -21.51 7.43 -4.78
CA GLU A 116 -22.08 8.73 -4.39
C GLU A 116 -23.26 9.11 -5.28
N ARG A 117 -23.16 8.90 -6.61
CA ARG A 117 -24.28 9.15 -7.53
C ARG A 117 -25.46 8.21 -7.26
N GLU A 118 -25.20 6.94 -6.98
CA GLU A 118 -26.26 5.99 -6.67
C GLU A 118 -26.99 6.36 -5.36
N ILE A 119 -26.24 6.78 -4.33
CA ILE A 119 -26.81 7.24 -3.06
C ILE A 119 -27.72 8.44 -3.29
N VAL A 120 -27.25 9.46 -4.03
CA VAL A 120 -28.06 10.65 -4.35
C VAL A 120 -29.34 10.26 -5.10
N ALA A 121 -29.24 9.38 -6.10
CA ALA A 121 -30.40 8.93 -6.86
C ALA A 121 -31.41 8.15 -5.98
N ARG A 122 -30.93 7.31 -5.05
CA ARG A 122 -31.79 6.61 -4.09
C ARG A 122 -32.47 7.56 -3.13
N LEU A 123 -31.75 8.56 -2.61
CA LEU A 123 -32.29 9.57 -1.71
C LEU A 123 -33.40 10.40 -2.37
N GLU A 124 -33.23 10.75 -3.65
CA GLU A 124 -34.27 11.41 -4.42
C GLU A 124 -35.50 10.52 -4.66
N ALA A 125 -35.29 9.22 -4.91
CA ALA A 125 -36.37 8.27 -5.10
C ALA A 125 -37.16 8.06 -3.81
N GLU A 126 -36.48 7.92 -2.67
CA GLU A 126 -37.10 7.84 -1.34
C GLU A 126 -37.86 9.12 -0.99
N GLY A 127 -37.28 10.29 -1.27
CA GLY A 127 -37.95 11.58 -1.07
C GLY A 127 -39.24 11.69 -1.88
N ARG A 128 -39.21 11.29 -3.16
CA ARG A 128 -40.40 11.25 -4.03
C ARG A 128 -41.45 10.25 -3.54
N ALA A 129 -41.04 9.07 -3.09
CA ALA A 129 -41.96 8.08 -2.54
C ALA A 129 -42.63 8.59 -1.27
N LYS A 130 -41.87 9.23 -0.38
CA LYS A 130 -42.39 9.81 0.87
C LYS A 130 -43.40 10.94 0.60
N ALA A 131 -43.13 11.80 -0.39
CA ALA A 131 -44.07 12.85 -0.80
C ALA A 131 -45.40 12.27 -1.35
N ARG A 132 -45.32 11.20 -2.16
CA ARG A 132 -46.53 10.51 -2.65
C ARG A 132 -47.32 9.87 -1.51
N LEU A 133 -46.65 9.24 -0.56
CA LEU A 133 -47.31 8.65 0.61
C LEU A 133 -47.98 9.72 1.47
N GLN A 134 -47.33 10.86 1.72
CA GLN A 134 -47.97 11.98 2.43
C GLN A 134 -49.23 12.46 1.72
N HIS A 135 -49.18 12.60 0.40
CA HIS A 135 -50.35 12.99 -0.38
C HIS A 135 -51.50 11.98 -0.26
N LEU A 136 -51.20 10.68 -0.33
CA LEU A 136 -52.19 9.61 -0.14
C LEU A 136 -52.76 9.60 1.28
N THR A 137 -51.93 9.81 2.30
CA THR A 137 -52.40 9.92 3.69
C THR A 137 -53.31 11.13 3.88
N THR A 138 -53.00 12.27 3.25
CA THR A 138 -53.86 13.45 3.28
C THR A 138 -55.21 13.18 2.60
N LEU A 139 -55.21 12.57 1.41
CA LEU A 139 -56.44 12.18 0.72
C LEU A 139 -57.29 11.23 1.56
N HIS A 140 -56.68 10.20 2.14
CA HIS A 140 -57.36 9.25 3.01
C HIS A 140 -57.97 9.94 4.25
N GLY A 141 -57.25 10.90 4.84
CA GLY A 141 -57.78 11.70 5.96
C GLY A 141 -59.01 12.54 5.57
N ILE A 142 -59.01 13.10 4.36
CA ILE A 142 -60.17 13.84 3.83
C ILE A 142 -61.38 12.89 3.66
N ASP A 143 -61.19 11.72 3.05
CA ASP A 143 -62.27 10.73 2.87
C ASP A 143 -62.84 10.25 4.21
N LEU A 144 -61.98 10.03 5.20
CA LEU A 144 -62.40 9.66 6.56
C LEU A 144 -63.28 10.74 7.19
N VAL A 145 -62.88 12.01 7.08
CA VAL A 145 -63.66 13.15 7.61
C VAL A 145 -65.00 13.31 6.89
N ILE A 146 -65.03 13.16 5.56
CA ILE A 146 -66.28 13.21 4.79
C ILE A 146 -67.21 12.09 5.25
N THR A 147 -66.70 10.86 5.35
CA THR A 147 -67.49 9.68 5.77
C THR A 147 -68.08 9.87 7.16
N ALA A 148 -67.27 10.31 8.13
CA ALA A 148 -67.72 10.59 9.49
C ALA A 148 -68.79 11.71 9.54
N SER A 149 -68.64 12.74 8.72
CA SER A 149 -69.62 13.84 8.64
C SER A 149 -70.95 13.41 8.03
N LEU A 150 -70.92 12.50 7.05
CA LEU A 150 -72.10 11.93 6.41
C LEU A 150 -72.85 11.01 7.38
N ASP A 151 -72.11 10.14 8.09
CA ASP A 151 -72.65 9.23 9.10
C ASP A 151 -73.31 10.00 10.26
N LEU A 152 -72.68 11.09 10.72
CA LEU A 152 -73.23 11.97 11.74
C LEU A 152 -74.55 12.63 11.27
N ARG A 153 -74.62 13.12 10.04
CA ARG A 153 -75.85 13.70 9.47
C ARG A 153 -76.95 12.66 9.33
N LEU A 154 -76.62 11.44 8.92
CA LEU A 154 -77.58 10.34 8.78
C LEU A 154 -78.15 9.96 10.15
N THR A 155 -77.27 9.78 11.13
CA THR A 155 -77.64 9.48 12.52
C THR A 155 -78.54 10.58 13.10
N MET A 156 -78.19 11.85 12.86
CA MET A 156 -78.98 12.99 13.32
C MET A 156 -80.36 13.04 12.66
N LYS A 157 -80.47 12.72 11.36
CA LYS A 157 -81.78 12.63 10.69
C LYS A 157 -82.66 11.53 11.29
N LEU A 158 -82.10 10.33 11.49
CA LEU A 158 -82.82 9.19 12.07
C LEU A 158 -83.33 9.50 13.49
N PHE A 159 -82.49 10.14 14.31
CA PHE A 159 -82.89 10.59 15.65
C PHE A 159 -84.05 11.59 15.61
N LEU A 160 -83.99 12.56 14.69
CA LEU A 160 -85.02 13.58 14.54
C LEU A 160 -86.35 12.95 14.09
N GLU A 161 -86.30 12.04 13.11
CA GLU A 161 -87.46 11.34 12.58
C GLU A 161 -88.14 10.46 13.64
N GLN A 162 -87.34 9.75 14.44
CA GLN A 162 -87.86 8.95 15.55
C GLN A 162 -88.46 9.81 16.68
N THR A 163 -87.86 10.96 16.97
CA THR A 163 -88.39 11.88 18.00
C THR A 163 -89.68 12.54 17.55
N VAL A 164 -89.77 12.96 16.28
CA VAL A 164 -90.99 13.56 15.70
C VAL A 164 -92.10 12.52 15.56
N SER A 165 -91.78 11.26 15.27
CA SER A 165 -92.77 10.17 15.22
C SER A 165 -93.35 9.78 16.59
N GLN A 166 -92.70 10.14 17.69
CA GLN A 166 -93.16 9.85 19.05
C GLN A 166 -93.87 11.04 19.73
N LEU A 167 -93.97 12.19 19.04
CA LEU A 167 -94.69 13.38 19.47
C LEU A 167 -96.08 13.44 18.81
#